data_AF-A0A960EZT3-F1
#
_entry.id   AF-A0A960EZT3-F1
#
_cell.length_a   1.000
_cell.length_b   1.000
_cell.length_c   1.000
_cell.angle_alpha   90.00
_cell.angle_beta   90.00
_cell.angle_gamma   90.00
#
_symmetry.space_group_name_H-M   'P 1'
#
loop_
_entity.id
_entity.type
_entity.pdbx_description
1 polymer ?
#
loop_
_entity_poly.entity_id
_entity_poly.type
_entity_poly.pdbx_seq_one_letter_code
_entity_poly.pdbx_strand_id
1 'polypeptide(L)'
;QATNVIVDVVGYITDDTAAIASTGLFRPITPGRALDTRFPTPNPFTAGESRTLGLTGLPSPGVPEGAAGVSANLTVVAPAASGYLKAYPNAEPSTSSLNFAAGKTVANGALLGLSVTGSVTLKMSAGGNVIVDVNGYFLA
;
A
#
# COMPACT_ATOMS: atom_id res chain seq x y z
N GLN A 1 8.46 26.49 18.03
CA GLN A 1 7.10 26.00 17.69
C GLN A 1 7.11 24.50 17.96
N ALA A 2 6.14 23.97 18.73
CA ALA A 2 6.03 22.54 18.99
C ALA A 2 5.00 21.93 18.02
N THR A 3 5.25 20.70 17.55
CA THR A 3 4.30 19.93 16.75
C THR A 3 4.14 18.54 17.35
N ASN A 4 2.99 17.91 17.09
CA ASN A 4 2.73 16.54 17.47
C ASN A 4 3.24 15.60 16.36
N VAL A 5 3.90 14.52 16.76
CA VAL A 5 4.39 13.47 15.85
C VAL A 5 3.64 12.18 16.17
N ILE A 6 3.13 11.51 15.14
CA ILE A 6 2.60 10.15 15.22
C ILE A 6 3.56 9.28 14.42
N VAL A 7 3.99 8.17 15.03
CA VAL A 7 4.83 7.15 14.40
C VAL A 7 3.99 5.90 14.23
N ASP A 8 3.91 5.39 13.00
CA ASP A 8 3.31 4.09 12.70
C ASP A 8 4.45 3.07 12.47
N VAL A 9 4.35 1.91 13.11
CA VAL A 9 5.35 0.83 12.99
C VAL A 9 4.83 -0.18 11.98
N VAL A 10 5.43 -0.16 10.79
CA VAL A 10 5.00 -0.98 9.65
C VAL A 10 5.66 -2.37 9.63
N GLY A 11 6.59 -2.63 10.56
CA GLY A 11 7.30 -3.90 10.73
C GLY A 11 8.59 -3.74 11.52
N TYR A 12 9.33 -4.85 11.67
CA TYR A 12 10.67 -4.87 12.26
C TYR A 12 11.56 -5.84 11.46
N ILE A 13 12.87 -5.60 11.46
CA ILE A 13 13.87 -6.52 10.92
C ILE A 13 14.55 -7.19 12.11
N THR A 14 14.64 -8.51 12.11
CA THR A 14 15.35 -9.28 13.13
C THR A 14 16.86 -9.27 12.88
N ASP A 15 17.65 -9.42 13.94
CA ASP A 15 19.11 -9.59 13.82
C ASP A 15 19.50 -11.05 13.50
N ASP A 16 20.80 -11.33 13.51
CA ASP A 16 21.39 -12.65 13.26
C ASP A 16 21.18 -13.66 14.40
N THR A 17 20.58 -13.23 15.52
CA THR A 17 20.24 -14.12 16.65
C THR A 17 18.86 -14.77 16.50
N ALA A 18 18.03 -14.26 15.60
CA ALA A 18 16.75 -14.88 15.29
C ALA A 18 16.92 -16.24 14.61
N ALA A 19 16.02 -17.18 14.91
CA ALA A 19 15.99 -18.47 14.24
C ALA A 19 15.82 -18.27 12.72
N ILE A 20 16.59 -19.01 11.91
CA ILE A 20 16.44 -18.98 10.46
C ILE A 20 15.02 -19.43 10.12
N ALA A 21 14.21 -18.48 9.64
CA ALA A 21 12.86 -18.71 9.20
C ALA A 21 12.68 -18.14 7.78
N SER A 22 11.88 -18.82 6.97
CA SER A 22 11.43 -18.25 5.70
C SER A 22 10.29 -17.26 5.89
N THR A 23 9.52 -17.37 6.97
CA THR A 23 8.44 -16.44 7.30
C THR A 23 8.97 -15.01 7.44
N GLY A 24 8.31 -14.07 6.77
CA GLY A 24 8.74 -12.67 6.73
C GLY A 24 9.99 -12.41 5.87
N LEU A 25 10.51 -13.41 5.15
CA LEU A 25 11.63 -13.20 4.23
C LEU A 25 11.18 -12.34 3.04
N PHE A 26 11.88 -11.24 2.82
CA PHE A 26 11.67 -10.37 1.67
C PHE A 26 12.21 -11.01 0.38
N ARG A 27 11.39 -11.02 -0.66
CA ARG A 27 11.77 -11.42 -2.03
C ARG A 27 11.56 -10.24 -2.97
N PRO A 28 12.64 -9.65 -3.54
CA PRO A 28 12.50 -8.62 -4.55
C PRO A 28 11.92 -9.20 -5.83
N ILE A 29 11.16 -8.38 -6.55
CA ILE A 29 10.66 -8.68 -7.90
C ILE A 29 11.01 -7.52 -8.82
N THR A 30 10.90 -7.71 -10.13
CA THR A 30 10.88 -6.57 -11.06
C THR A 30 9.71 -5.66 -10.67
N PRO A 31 9.96 -4.38 -10.34
CA PRO A 31 8.89 -3.50 -9.91
C PRO A 31 7.78 -3.41 -10.95
N GLY A 32 6.53 -3.53 -10.51
CA GLY A 32 5.36 -3.57 -11.38
C GLY A 32 4.21 -2.76 -10.82
N ARG A 33 3.37 -2.24 -11.73
CA ARG A 33 2.20 -1.44 -11.37
C ARG A 33 1.00 -2.33 -11.15
N ALA A 34 0.53 -2.43 -9.91
CA ALA A 34 -0.66 -3.19 -9.55
C ALA A 34 -1.95 -2.39 -9.80
N LEU A 35 -1.89 -1.06 -9.65
CA LEU A 35 -3.03 -0.17 -9.87
C LEU A 35 -2.57 1.16 -10.46
N ASP A 36 -3.31 1.66 -11.45
CA ASP A 36 -3.27 3.05 -11.88
C ASP A 36 -4.70 3.50 -12.18
N THR A 37 -5.32 4.29 -11.30
CA THR A 37 -6.72 4.69 -11.53
C THR A 37 -6.90 5.63 -12.73
N ARG A 38 -5.82 6.09 -13.36
CA ARG A 38 -5.88 6.95 -14.55
C ARG A 38 -6.05 6.15 -15.85
N PHE A 39 -5.77 4.85 -15.82
CA PHE A 39 -5.69 3.99 -17.00
C PHE A 39 -6.29 2.59 -16.77
N PRO A 40 -6.62 1.84 -17.84
CA PRO A 40 -6.75 2.30 -19.22
C PRO A 40 -7.93 3.26 -19.40
N THR A 41 -8.97 3.11 -18.58
CA THR A 41 -10.10 4.03 -18.47
C THR A 41 -10.01 4.74 -17.12
N PRO A 42 -10.02 6.08 -17.08
CA PRO A 42 -9.98 6.82 -15.82
C PRO A 42 -11.12 6.40 -14.88
N ASN A 43 -10.75 5.95 -13.70
CA ASN A 43 -11.64 5.56 -12.61
C ASN A 43 -11.07 6.06 -11.28
N PRO A 44 -11.01 7.39 -11.05
CA PRO A 44 -10.51 7.95 -9.79
C PRO A 44 -11.38 7.49 -8.61
N PHE A 45 -10.82 7.53 -7.40
CA PHE A 45 -11.62 7.36 -6.18
C PHE A 45 -12.53 8.57 -5.98
N THR A 46 -13.73 8.30 -5.50
CA THR A 46 -14.63 9.29 -4.91
C THR A 46 -14.30 9.49 -3.41
N ALA A 47 -14.80 10.58 -2.82
CA ALA A 47 -14.53 10.87 -1.41
C ALA A 47 -15.17 9.81 -0.49
N GLY A 48 -14.39 9.30 0.46
CA GLY A 48 -14.80 8.24 1.39
C GLY A 48 -14.78 6.82 0.81
N GLU A 49 -14.48 6.66 -0.49
CA GLU A 49 -14.55 5.38 -1.18
C GLU A 49 -13.47 4.40 -0.71
N SER A 50 -13.86 3.13 -0.60
CA SER A 50 -12.96 2.01 -0.34
C SER A 50 -12.97 1.04 -1.51
N ARG A 51 -11.80 0.55 -1.92
CA ARG A 51 -11.66 -0.47 -2.97
C ARG A 51 -10.66 -1.53 -2.52
N THR A 52 -11.04 -2.79 -2.69
CA THR A 52 -10.15 -3.92 -2.46
C THR A 52 -9.39 -4.25 -3.73
N LEU A 53 -8.06 -4.30 -3.62
CA LEU A 53 -7.12 -4.61 -4.66
C LEU A 53 -6.47 -5.96 -4.36
N GLY A 54 -6.74 -6.97 -5.20
CA GLY A 54 -5.98 -8.22 -5.20
C GLY A 54 -4.56 -7.95 -5.70
N LEU A 55 -3.56 -8.39 -4.94
CA LEU A 55 -2.15 -8.18 -5.27
C LEU A 55 -1.42 -9.47 -5.63
N THR A 56 -1.94 -10.62 -5.24
CA THR A 56 -1.39 -11.93 -5.61
C THR A 56 -1.99 -12.47 -6.90
N GLY A 57 -1.26 -13.33 -7.60
CA GLY A 57 -1.75 -14.01 -8.80
C GLY A 57 -1.90 -13.09 -10.03
N LEU A 58 -1.45 -11.83 -9.94
CA LEU A 58 -1.37 -10.92 -11.06
C LEU A 58 -0.19 -11.30 -11.98
N PRO A 59 -0.31 -11.14 -13.31
CA PRO A 59 0.82 -11.34 -14.22
C PRO A 59 1.95 -10.34 -13.98
N SER A 60 1.61 -9.13 -13.52
CA SER A 60 2.54 -8.11 -13.04
C SER A 60 1.80 -7.15 -12.10
N PRO A 61 2.36 -6.78 -10.93
CA PRO A 61 3.59 -7.31 -10.35
C PRO A 61 3.40 -8.78 -9.93
N GLY A 62 4.37 -9.65 -10.28
CA GLY A 62 4.27 -11.11 -10.12
C GLY A 62 4.41 -11.60 -8.67
N VAL A 63 3.49 -11.16 -7.80
CA VAL A 63 3.41 -11.60 -6.40
C VAL A 63 2.70 -12.97 -6.36
N PRO A 64 3.34 -14.02 -5.81
CA PRO A 64 2.72 -15.34 -5.76
C PRO A 64 1.56 -15.40 -4.76
N GLU A 65 0.66 -16.36 -4.96
CA GLU A 65 -0.32 -16.73 -3.94
C GLU A 65 0.39 -17.16 -2.64
N GLY A 66 -0.24 -16.89 -1.50
CA GLY A 66 0.32 -17.21 -0.18
C GLY A 66 1.40 -16.23 0.32
N ALA A 67 1.69 -15.14 -0.40
CA ALA A 67 2.49 -14.05 0.15
C ALA A 67 1.79 -13.44 1.38
N ALA A 68 2.53 -13.18 2.45
CA ALA A 68 2.00 -12.56 3.67
C ALA A 68 1.92 -11.03 3.58
N GLY A 69 2.70 -10.43 2.69
CA GLY A 69 2.80 -8.98 2.56
C GLY A 69 3.49 -8.55 1.27
N VAL A 70 3.42 -7.25 0.97
CA VAL A 70 4.14 -6.61 -0.13
C VAL A 70 4.92 -5.39 0.34
N SER A 71 6.01 -5.09 -0.35
CA SER A 71 6.66 -3.77 -0.30
C SER A 71 6.17 -2.97 -1.50
N ALA A 72 5.49 -1.85 -1.22
CA ALA A 72 4.79 -1.05 -2.23
C ALA A 72 5.04 0.45 -2.06
N ASN A 73 4.92 1.18 -3.16
CA ASN A 73 4.80 2.64 -3.17
C ASN A 73 3.35 3.02 -3.49
N LEU A 74 2.74 3.78 -2.59
CA LEU A 74 1.40 4.33 -2.75
C LEU A 74 1.52 5.78 -3.18
N THR A 75 0.89 6.16 -4.29
CA THR A 75 0.92 7.54 -4.79
C THR A 75 -0.49 8.08 -4.95
N VAL A 76 -0.75 9.28 -4.43
CA VAL A 76 -1.95 10.06 -4.77
C VAL A 76 -1.55 11.16 -5.74
N VAL A 77 -2.29 11.30 -6.85
CA VAL A 77 -1.94 12.20 -7.95
C VAL A 77 -2.87 13.41 -7.97
N ALA A 78 -2.29 14.60 -7.74
CA ALA A 78 -2.93 15.91 -7.83
C ALA A 78 -4.42 15.94 -7.40
N PRO A 79 -4.76 15.56 -6.15
CA PRO A 79 -6.13 15.49 -5.68
C PRO A 79 -6.75 16.90 -5.58
N ALA A 80 -8.06 17.02 -5.78
CA ALA A 80 -8.74 18.32 -5.74
C ALA A 80 -8.87 18.90 -4.32
N ALA A 81 -8.81 18.06 -3.29
CA ALA A 81 -8.91 18.44 -1.89
C ALA A 81 -7.81 17.74 -1.07
N SER A 82 -7.46 18.32 0.07
CA SER A 82 -6.52 17.70 1.03
C SER A 82 -7.18 16.52 1.75
N GLY A 83 -6.39 15.52 2.13
CA GLY A 83 -6.92 14.31 2.71
C GLY A 83 -5.84 13.26 3.00
N TYR A 84 -6.29 12.01 3.09
CA TYR A 84 -5.43 10.87 3.35
C TYR A 84 -5.88 9.62 2.59
N LEU A 85 -4.92 8.72 2.40
CA LEU A 85 -5.10 7.37 1.88
C LEU A 85 -4.74 6.37 2.99
N LYS A 86 -5.61 5.39 3.21
CA LYS A 86 -5.31 4.21 4.03
C LYS A 86 -5.14 2.99 3.14
N ALA A 87 -4.19 2.12 3.47
CA ALA A 87 -4.02 0.80 2.87
C ALA A 87 -3.93 -0.24 4.00
N TYR A 88 -4.80 -1.24 3.98
CA TYR A 88 -4.88 -2.24 5.06
C TYR A 88 -5.44 -3.58 4.57
N PRO A 89 -5.01 -4.73 5.14
CA PRO A 89 -5.46 -6.04 4.68
C PRO A 89 -6.90 -6.37 5.10
N ASN A 90 -7.28 -6.02 6.33
CA ASN A 90 -8.51 -6.48 6.96
C ASN A 90 -9.29 -5.31 7.60
N ALA A 91 -9.13 -5.10 8.91
CA ALA A 91 -9.80 -4.01 9.63
C ALA A 91 -9.17 -2.66 9.28
N GLU A 92 -10.02 -1.63 9.14
CA GLU A 92 -9.56 -0.27 8.87
C GLU A 92 -8.77 0.28 10.07
N PRO A 93 -7.52 0.73 9.89
CA PRO A 93 -6.74 1.31 10.96
C PRO A 93 -7.21 2.73 11.29
N SER A 94 -6.87 3.22 12.49
CA SER A 94 -7.06 4.63 12.86
C SER A 94 -6.03 5.56 12.19
N THR A 95 -4.90 5.02 11.73
CA THR A 95 -3.82 5.76 11.07
C THR A 95 -4.01 5.83 9.55
N SER A 96 -3.24 6.71 8.90
CA SER A 96 -3.16 6.83 7.44
C SER A 96 -1.82 6.32 6.92
N SER A 97 -1.82 5.76 5.71
CA SER A 97 -0.61 5.35 5.01
C SER A 97 0.05 6.51 4.27
N LEU A 98 -0.72 7.54 3.91
CA LEU A 98 -0.25 8.73 3.22
C LEU A 98 -1.22 9.89 3.47
N ASN A 99 -0.70 11.07 3.82
CA ASN A 99 -1.45 12.32 3.88
C ASN A 99 -1.05 13.20 2.69
N PHE A 100 -2.01 13.93 2.12
CA PHE A 100 -1.78 14.76 0.94
C PHE A 100 -2.52 16.10 1.04
N ALA A 101 -1.96 17.11 0.36
CA ALA A 101 -2.58 18.41 0.17
C ALA A 101 -3.20 18.51 -1.24
N ALA A 102 -4.21 19.36 -1.37
CA ALA A 102 -4.82 19.66 -2.67
C ALA A 102 -3.76 20.08 -3.71
N GLY A 103 -3.90 19.56 -4.93
CA GLY A 103 -3.03 19.83 -6.09
C GLY A 103 -1.64 19.20 -6.02
N LYS A 104 -1.30 18.44 -4.98
CA LYS A 104 0.03 17.82 -4.82
C LYS A 104 0.00 16.35 -5.14
N THR A 105 0.93 15.91 -5.98
CA THR A 105 1.26 14.49 -6.13
C THR A 105 2.23 14.11 -5.03
N VAL A 106 1.85 13.12 -4.20
CA VAL A 106 2.65 12.67 -3.07
C VAL A 106 2.70 11.14 -3.09
N ALA A 107 3.87 10.58 -2.81
CA ALA A 107 4.08 9.15 -2.68
C ALA A 107 4.57 8.80 -1.28
N ASN A 108 4.21 7.61 -0.79
CA ASN A 108 4.79 7.02 0.41
C ASN A 108 5.10 5.53 0.17
N GLY A 109 6.28 5.09 0.62
CA GLY A 109 6.64 3.68 0.67
C GLY A 109 5.98 3.01 1.88
N ALA A 110 5.44 1.81 1.68
CA ALA A 110 4.73 1.06 2.70
C ALA A 110 5.00 -0.44 2.58
N LEU A 111 5.14 -1.11 3.73
CA LEU A 111 5.01 -2.55 3.83
C LEU A 111 3.55 -2.85 4.15
N LEU A 112 2.87 -3.60 3.30
CA LEU A 112 1.46 -3.88 3.45
C LEU A 112 1.29 -5.37 3.72
N GLY A 113 0.72 -5.71 4.88
CA GLY A 113 0.18 -7.05 5.07
C GLY A 113 -0.91 -7.32 4.05
N LEU A 114 -1.05 -8.58 3.63
CA LEU A 114 -2.13 -9.02 2.76
C LEU A 114 -3.21 -9.74 3.57
N SER A 115 -4.45 -9.66 3.11
CA SER A 115 -5.51 -10.53 3.61
C SER A 115 -5.20 -11.99 3.25
N VAL A 116 -5.97 -12.93 3.81
CA VAL A 116 -5.85 -14.36 3.48
C VAL A 116 -6.09 -14.68 2.00
N THR A 117 -6.74 -13.77 1.26
CA THR A 117 -6.97 -13.87 -0.19
C THR A 117 -5.94 -13.08 -1.01
N GLY A 118 -4.87 -12.58 -0.38
CA GLY A 118 -3.79 -11.88 -1.07
C GLY A 118 -4.15 -10.46 -1.51
N SER A 119 -5.03 -9.77 -0.77
CA SER A 119 -5.54 -8.45 -1.13
C SER A 119 -5.30 -7.38 -0.07
N VAL A 120 -5.37 -6.11 -0.49
CA VAL A 120 -5.38 -4.92 0.38
C VAL A 120 -6.61 -4.07 0.07
N THR A 121 -7.14 -3.39 1.06
CA THR A 121 -8.18 -2.38 0.87
C THR A 121 -7.56 -0.99 0.94
N LEU A 122 -7.84 -0.19 -0.09
CA LEU A 122 -7.47 1.22 -0.18
C LEU A 122 -8.70 2.07 0.14
N LYS A 123 -8.56 3.03 1.06
CA LYS A 123 -9.64 3.98 1.40
C LYS A 123 -9.16 5.41 1.23
N MET A 124 -9.88 6.18 0.41
CA MET A 124 -9.55 7.55 0.04
C MET A 124 -10.49 8.55 0.75
N SER A 125 -9.95 9.50 1.51
CA SER A 125 -10.81 10.44 2.26
C SER A 125 -11.45 11.52 1.39
N ALA A 126 -10.75 12.04 0.38
CA ALA A 126 -11.11 13.27 -0.33
C ALA A 126 -11.31 13.11 -1.85
N GLY A 127 -11.22 11.87 -2.35
CA GLY A 127 -11.23 11.54 -3.78
C GLY A 127 -9.89 11.86 -4.48
N GLY A 128 -9.68 11.24 -5.64
CA GLY A 128 -8.47 11.45 -6.46
C GLY A 128 -7.93 10.19 -7.10
N ASN A 129 -6.82 10.34 -7.82
CA ASN A 129 -6.17 9.23 -8.49
C ASN A 129 -5.14 8.55 -7.57
N VAL A 130 -5.09 7.22 -7.62
CA VAL A 130 -4.15 6.39 -6.87
C VAL A 130 -3.33 5.53 -7.82
N ILE A 131 -2.04 5.41 -7.51
CA ILE A 131 -1.13 4.45 -8.12
C ILE A 131 -0.58 3.55 -7.02
N VAL A 132 -0.49 2.26 -7.31
CA VAL A 132 0.18 1.26 -6.46
C VAL A 132 1.23 0.56 -7.30
N ASP A 133 2.50 0.78 -6.95
CA ASP A 133 3.64 0.08 -7.52
C ASP A 133 4.21 -0.89 -6.47
N VAL A 134 4.51 -2.13 -6.84
CA VAL A 134 5.05 -3.17 -5.94
C VAL A 134 6.45 -3.54 -6.38
N ASN A 135 7.39 -3.66 -5.44
CA ASN A 135 8.79 -3.98 -5.71
C ASN A 135 9.30 -5.27 -5.02
N GLY A 136 8.47 -5.91 -4.21
CA GLY A 136 8.77 -7.19 -3.60
C GLY A 136 7.65 -7.68 -2.68
N TYR A 137 7.79 -8.89 -2.16
CA TYR A 137 6.83 -9.52 -1.26
C TYR A 137 7.51 -10.24 -0.11
N PHE A 138 6.72 -10.56 0.92
CA PHE A 138 7.16 -11.30 2.10
C PHE A 138 6.52 -12.68 2.10
N LEU A 139 7.30 -13.71 2.41
CA LEU A 139 6.80 -15.07 2.59
C LEU A 139 5.97 -15.16 3.88
N ALA A 140 4.92 -16.01 3.85
CA ALA A 140 4.18 -16.42 5.04
C ALA A 140 5.00 -17.32 5.96
#